data_AF-A0A961YKX6-F1
#
_entry.id   AF-A0A961YKX6-F1
#
_cell.length_a   1.000
_cell.length_b   1.000
_cell.length_c   1.000
_cell.angle_alpha   90.00
_cell.angle_beta   90.00
_cell.angle_gamma   90.00
#
_symmetry.space_group_name_H-M   'P 1'
#
loop_
_entity.id
_entity.type
_entity.pdbx_description
1 polymer ?
#
loop_
_entity_poly.entity_id
_entity_poly.type
_entity_poly.pdbx_seq_one_letter_code
_entity_poly.pdbx_strand_id
1 'polypeptide(L)'
;MSEDSVRDGIGGEAARGRVSRWGLFLPVAALVLLVALWTGYWVFMHAQVRDGLAAWRAAEQAAGRTYACDRETLSGFPFRFELRCTSLTFADAAAGMQAKVAGLLAVAQAYEPRHIIVELSGPAQVDTETGDHATASWTLLEASLQFASTGLKQVSVIADGAALDATTRDGIAVKGTAAKLAAHARQRPDQTAVAPFEDIEIALRADAVSLDDKSDPWTGALDGLATEVPPLVGEAPDLFRTWQIANGSFDLTNFSLTDGNTSVSGTGHLAPTATGTVSGAFAVGLATARPPTPDDTPTLTQQYLALLHTAGGFLGREAKVGGVDGRMVDITIDDGRVSLGTMQIGVLPPLF
;
A
#
# COMPACT_ATOMS: atom_id res chain seq x y z
N MET A 1 -67.99 13.32 -88.59
CA MET A 1 -66.90 14.31 -88.56
C MET A 1 -67.10 15.13 -87.30
N SER A 2 -66.57 14.70 -86.17
CA SER A 2 -65.15 14.80 -85.77
C SER A 2 -65.12 15.86 -84.67
N GLU A 3 -64.50 15.72 -83.50
CA GLU A 3 -63.53 14.74 -83.02
C GLU A 3 -63.43 14.91 -81.48
N ASP A 4 -63.12 13.80 -80.82
CA ASP A 4 -62.36 13.60 -79.57
C ASP A 4 -62.22 14.74 -78.53
N SER A 5 -62.64 14.52 -77.27
CA SER A 5 -61.93 13.72 -76.25
C SER A 5 -60.54 14.26 -75.96
N VAL A 6 -60.31 14.70 -74.71
CA VAL A 6 -59.13 14.34 -73.88
C VAL A 6 -59.29 14.99 -72.50
N ARG A 7 -59.38 14.12 -71.50
CA ARG A 7 -59.09 14.37 -70.08
C ARG A 7 -57.61 14.67 -69.94
N ASP A 8 -57.25 15.58 -69.03
CA ASP A 8 -56.33 15.33 -67.92
C ASP A 8 -55.71 16.62 -67.40
N GLY A 9 -55.56 16.69 -66.08
CA GLY A 9 -54.81 17.78 -65.44
C GLY A 9 -55.29 18.08 -64.03
N ILE A 10 -55.41 17.07 -63.19
CA ILE A 10 -55.50 17.24 -61.73
C ILE A 10 -54.17 17.86 -61.29
N GLY A 11 -54.14 19.18 -61.16
CA GLY A 11 -53.04 19.91 -60.52
C GLY A 11 -53.08 19.62 -59.03
N GLY A 12 -52.49 18.49 -58.64
CA GLY A 12 -52.29 18.13 -57.24
C GLY A 12 -51.52 19.24 -56.54
N GLU A 13 -52.20 19.91 -55.61
CA GLU A 13 -51.61 20.80 -54.63
C GLU A 13 -50.65 19.94 -53.79
N ALA A 14 -49.36 19.97 -54.14
CA ALA A 14 -48.32 19.30 -53.37
C ALA A 14 -48.28 19.98 -52.00
N ALA A 15 -48.99 19.39 -51.03
CA ALA A 15 -48.86 19.70 -49.61
C ALA A 15 -47.40 19.49 -49.23
N ARG A 16 -46.63 20.58 -49.29
CA ARG A 16 -45.23 20.64 -48.90
C ARG A 16 -45.22 20.40 -47.39
N GLY A 17 -45.09 19.13 -47.01
CA GLY A 17 -44.99 18.72 -45.62
C GLY A 17 -43.93 19.60 -44.96
N ARG A 18 -44.35 20.40 -43.98
CA ARG A 18 -43.43 21.20 -43.17
C ARG A 18 -42.46 20.22 -42.53
N VAL A 19 -41.25 20.14 -43.08
CA VAL A 19 -40.18 19.33 -42.50
C VAL A 19 -39.96 19.89 -41.10
N SER A 20 -40.36 19.10 -40.11
CA SER A 20 -40.37 19.52 -38.72
C SER A 20 -38.94 19.84 -38.28
N ARG A 21 -38.65 21.12 -38.08
CA ARG A 21 -37.35 21.62 -37.59
C ARG A 21 -37.03 21.13 -36.17
N TRP A 22 -37.97 20.43 -35.52
CA TRP A 22 -37.81 19.84 -34.20
C TRP A 22 -36.73 18.74 -34.15
N GLY A 23 -36.48 18.04 -35.27
CA GLY A 23 -35.38 17.08 -35.38
C GLY A 23 -33.98 17.71 -35.21
N LEU A 24 -33.84 19.02 -35.46
CA LEU A 24 -32.59 19.77 -35.25
C LEU A 24 -32.33 20.08 -33.76
N PHE A 25 -33.40 20.27 -32.97
CA PHE A 25 -33.29 20.56 -31.54
C PHE A 25 -33.14 19.30 -30.70
N LEU A 26 -33.55 18.14 -31.21
CA LEU A 26 -33.44 16.85 -30.54
C LEU A 26 -31.99 16.53 -30.07
N PRO A 27 -30.93 16.66 -30.89
CA PRO A 27 -29.56 16.43 -30.42
C PRO A 27 -29.11 17.44 -29.36
N VAL A 28 -29.54 18.70 -29.46
CA VAL A 28 -29.21 19.75 -28.47
C VAL A 28 -29.91 19.46 -27.15
N ALA A 29 -31.20 19.11 -27.19
CA ALA A 29 -31.96 18.74 -26.00
C ALA A 29 -31.39 17.48 -25.33
N ALA A 30 -30.98 16.48 -26.13
CA ALA A 30 -30.31 15.28 -25.63
C ALA A 30 -28.96 15.61 -24.96
N LEU A 31 -28.15 16.48 -25.56
CA LEU A 31 -26.89 16.94 -24.98
C LEU A 31 -27.12 17.70 -23.65
N VAL A 32 -28.10 18.61 -23.62
CA VAL A 32 -28.45 19.35 -22.40
C VAL A 32 -28.92 18.40 -21.30
N LEU A 33 -29.74 17.41 -21.64
CA LEU A 33 -30.17 16.39 -20.69
C LEU A 33 -28.98 15.58 -20.16
N LEU A 34 -28.06 15.17 -21.03
CA LEU A 34 -26.86 14.44 -20.64
C LEU A 34 -25.96 15.26 -19.70
N VAL A 35 -25.74 16.54 -20.00
CA VAL A 35 -24.98 17.45 -19.12
C VAL A 35 -25.67 17.63 -17.78
N ALA A 36 -27.00 17.77 -17.76
CA ALA A 36 -27.77 17.89 -16.52
C ALA A 36 -27.69 16.62 -15.67
N LEU A 37 -27.85 15.43 -16.29
CA LEU A 37 -27.71 14.15 -15.61
C LEU A 37 -26.30 13.94 -15.06
N TRP A 38 -25.26 14.25 -15.85
CA TRP A 38 -23.87 14.16 -15.40
C TRP A 38 -23.56 15.11 -14.24
N THR A 39 -24.06 16.34 -14.31
CA THR A 39 -23.89 17.34 -13.24
C THR A 39 -24.59 16.88 -11.97
N GLY A 40 -25.83 16.36 -12.08
CA GLY A 40 -26.56 15.79 -10.95
C GLY A 40 -25.83 14.62 -10.32
N TYR A 41 -25.32 13.69 -11.14
CA TYR A 41 -24.49 12.57 -10.68
C TYR A 41 -23.23 13.05 -9.93
N TRP A 42 -22.48 13.99 -10.50
CA TRP A 42 -21.24 14.47 -9.90
C TRP A 42 -21.49 15.16 -8.56
N VAL A 43 -22.51 16.02 -8.47
CA VAL A 43 -22.88 16.72 -7.23
C VAL A 43 -23.35 15.73 -6.16
N PHE A 44 -24.10 14.70 -6.54
CA PHE A 44 -24.52 13.65 -5.62
C PHE A 44 -23.32 12.87 -5.05
N MET A 45 -22.40 12.44 -5.91
CA MET A 45 -21.19 11.72 -5.49
C MET A 45 -20.25 12.58 -4.65
N HIS A 46 -20.11 13.87 -4.97
CA HIS A 46 -19.34 14.83 -4.17
C HIS A 46 -19.86 14.93 -2.74
N ALA A 47 -21.19 15.00 -2.57
CA ALA A 47 -21.82 15.02 -1.25
C ALA A 47 -21.57 13.70 -0.49
N GLN A 48 -21.71 12.55 -1.15
CA GLN A 48 -21.44 11.24 -0.55
C GLN A 48 -20.00 11.11 -0.04
N VAL A 49 -19.02 11.59 -0.81
CA VAL A 49 -17.61 11.59 -0.39
C VAL A 49 -17.42 12.46 0.86
N ARG A 50 -17.95 13.69 0.83
CA ARG A 50 -17.83 14.61 1.97
C ARG A 50 -18.43 14.03 3.25
N ASP A 51 -19.64 13.49 3.17
CA ASP A 51 -20.36 12.96 4.32
C ASP A 51 -19.68 11.67 4.83
N GLY A 52 -19.15 10.83 3.93
CA GLY A 52 -18.34 9.66 4.27
C GLY A 52 -17.04 10.01 4.98
N LEU A 53 -16.31 11.05 4.54
CA LEU A 53 -15.10 11.51 5.22
C LEU A 53 -15.41 12.06 6.62
N ALA A 54 -16.51 12.80 6.78
CA ALA A 54 -16.93 13.30 8.08
C ALA A 54 -17.27 12.15 9.04
N ALA A 55 -18.00 11.14 8.58
CA ALA A 55 -18.32 9.95 9.36
C ALA A 55 -17.07 9.15 9.76
N TRP A 56 -16.14 8.94 8.81
CA TRP A 56 -14.88 8.26 9.07
C TRP A 56 -14.04 9.01 10.12
N ARG A 57 -13.89 10.33 10.01
CA ARG A 57 -13.16 11.13 11.02
C ARG A 57 -13.81 11.06 12.40
N ALA A 58 -15.14 11.06 12.47
CA ALA A 58 -15.85 10.94 13.74
C ALA A 58 -15.61 9.56 14.39
N ALA A 59 -15.59 8.48 13.60
CA ALA A 59 -15.25 7.15 14.08
C ALA A 59 -13.80 7.06 14.58
N GLU A 60 -12.85 7.63 13.84
CA GLU A 60 -11.44 7.69 14.26
C GLU A 60 -11.27 8.50 15.55
N GLN A 61 -11.96 9.64 15.67
CA GLN A 61 -11.94 10.45 16.90
C GLN A 61 -12.48 9.68 18.10
N ALA A 62 -13.56 8.91 17.92
CA ALA A 62 -14.09 8.03 18.96
C ALA A 62 -13.11 6.91 19.34
N ALA A 63 -12.27 6.47 18.40
CA ALA A 63 -11.19 5.52 18.62
C ALA A 63 -9.88 6.15 19.15
N GLY A 64 -9.88 7.45 19.50
CA GLY A 64 -8.72 8.15 20.07
C GLY A 64 -7.70 8.65 19.03
N ARG A 65 -8.05 8.62 17.74
CA ARG A 65 -7.21 9.09 16.63
C ARG A 65 -7.81 10.31 15.97
N THR A 66 -7.02 11.35 15.75
CA THR A 66 -7.50 12.60 15.13
C THR A 66 -6.78 12.87 13.83
N TYR A 67 -7.53 13.31 12.82
CA TYR A 67 -7.02 13.72 11.51
C TYR A 67 -7.53 15.12 11.21
N ALA A 68 -6.63 16.10 11.23
CA ALA A 68 -6.94 17.50 10.97
C ALA A 68 -6.30 17.94 9.65
N CYS A 69 -7.14 18.30 8.70
CA CYS A 69 -6.74 18.84 7.40
C CYS A 69 -6.81 20.36 7.43
N ASP A 70 -5.68 21.03 7.21
CA ASP A 70 -5.65 22.47 6.98
C ASP A 70 -6.11 22.77 5.54
N ARG A 71 -7.10 23.66 5.42
CA ARG A 71 -7.74 24.07 4.15
C ARG A 71 -8.13 22.89 3.25
N GLU A 72 -9.10 22.12 3.72
CA GLU A 72 -9.70 21.04 2.94
C GLU A 72 -10.50 21.58 1.74
N THR A 73 -10.17 21.09 0.55
CA THR A 73 -10.96 21.38 -0.67
C THR A 73 -11.29 20.09 -1.39
N LEU A 74 -12.57 19.90 -1.72
CA LEU A 74 -13.05 18.81 -2.57
C LEU A 74 -13.55 19.40 -3.91
N SER A 75 -12.86 19.11 -5.01
CA SER A 75 -13.09 19.68 -6.34
C SER A 75 -12.95 18.63 -7.46
N GLY A 76 -12.76 19.03 -8.72
CA GLY A 76 -12.47 18.10 -9.83
C GLY A 76 -13.56 17.94 -10.90
N PHE A 77 -14.66 18.70 -10.84
CA PHE A 77 -15.68 18.68 -11.88
C PHE A 77 -15.08 18.93 -13.28
N PRO A 78 -15.52 18.22 -14.32
CA PRO A 78 -16.56 17.19 -14.32
C PRO A 78 -16.06 15.74 -14.21
N PHE A 79 -14.75 15.49 -14.31
CA PHE A 79 -14.23 14.14 -14.59
C PHE A 79 -13.53 13.46 -13.42
N ARG A 80 -13.32 14.16 -12.30
CA ARG A 80 -12.64 13.61 -11.13
C ARG A 80 -13.20 14.17 -9.82
N PHE A 81 -12.84 13.50 -8.72
CA PHE A 81 -12.97 13.98 -7.37
C PHE A 81 -11.56 14.17 -6.82
N GLU A 82 -11.27 15.38 -6.39
CA GLU A 82 -9.94 15.80 -5.95
C GLU A 82 -10.05 16.40 -4.55
N LEU A 83 -9.52 15.70 -3.56
CA LEU A 83 -9.40 16.15 -2.19
C LEU A 83 -7.97 16.69 -1.97
N ARG A 84 -7.85 17.94 -1.57
CA ARG A 84 -6.57 18.55 -1.18
C ARG A 84 -6.58 19.01 0.26
N CYS A 85 -5.45 18.79 0.93
CA CYS A 85 -5.10 19.33 2.23
C CYS A 85 -3.74 20.01 2.15
N THR A 86 -3.64 21.26 2.59
CA THR A 86 -2.35 21.98 2.57
C THR A 86 -1.46 21.68 3.76
N SER A 87 -2.00 20.97 4.76
CA SER A 87 -1.24 20.27 5.78
C SER A 87 -2.18 19.25 6.40
N LEU A 88 -1.67 18.07 6.73
CA LEU A 88 -2.44 17.05 7.43
C LEU A 88 -1.73 16.76 8.75
N THR A 89 -2.45 16.90 9.86
CA THR A 89 -2.00 16.53 11.19
C THR A 89 -2.75 15.29 11.63
N PHE A 90 -2.00 14.27 12.05
CA PHE A 90 -2.48 13.05 12.66
C PHE A 90 -2.06 13.06 14.13
N ALA A 91 -2.93 12.62 15.03
CA ALA A 91 -2.53 12.34 16.41
C ALA A 91 -3.23 11.09 16.93
N ASP A 92 -2.48 10.22 17.61
CA ASP A 92 -2.95 9.03 18.28
C ASP A 92 -2.70 9.17 19.78
N ALA A 93 -3.78 9.31 20.54
CA ALA A 93 -3.71 9.51 21.99
C ALA A 93 -3.26 8.24 22.73
N ALA A 94 -3.54 7.05 22.19
CA ALA A 94 -3.12 5.79 22.82
C ALA A 94 -1.62 5.55 22.62
N ALA A 95 -1.08 5.93 21.47
CA ALA A 95 0.34 5.86 21.18
C ALA A 95 1.15 7.07 21.69
N GLY A 96 0.49 8.14 22.14
CA GLY A 96 1.15 9.39 22.52
C GLY A 96 1.97 9.97 21.36
N MET A 97 1.44 9.89 20.14
CA MET A 97 2.18 10.22 18.91
C MET A 97 1.41 11.26 18.09
N GLN A 98 2.12 12.26 17.59
CA GLN A 98 1.63 13.24 16.65
C GLN A 98 2.48 13.19 15.37
N ALA A 99 1.83 13.22 14.21
CA ALA A 99 2.50 13.35 12.93
C ALA A 99 1.92 14.52 12.14
N LYS A 100 2.76 15.24 11.41
CA LYS A 100 2.36 16.33 10.51
C LYS A 100 3.02 16.14 9.17
N VAL A 101 2.24 16.18 8.10
CA VAL A 101 2.74 16.13 6.71
C VAL A 101 2.37 17.41 5.97
N ALA A 102 3.25 17.83 5.07
CA ALA A 102 3.16 19.12 4.40
C ALA A 102 2.02 19.21 3.37
N GLY A 103 1.50 18.09 2.88
CA GLY A 103 0.35 18.10 1.99
C GLY A 103 -0.23 16.72 1.75
N LEU A 104 -1.50 16.69 1.36
CA LEU A 104 -2.18 15.50 0.87
C LEU A 104 -3.01 15.87 -0.37
N LEU A 105 -2.92 15.04 -1.40
CA LEU A 105 -3.76 15.07 -2.59
C LEU A 105 -4.34 13.67 -2.78
N ALA A 106 -5.65 13.52 -2.72
CA ALA A 106 -6.33 12.28 -3.07
C ALA A 106 -7.22 12.51 -4.31
N VAL A 107 -7.09 11.64 -5.31
CA VAL A 107 -7.80 11.73 -6.58
C VAL A 107 -8.49 10.41 -6.89
N ALA A 108 -9.77 10.49 -7.26
CA ALA A 108 -10.52 9.38 -7.85
C ALA A 108 -11.22 9.86 -9.12
N GLN A 109 -11.25 9.04 -10.17
CA GLN A 109 -11.94 9.42 -11.40
C GLN A 109 -13.46 9.27 -11.22
N ALA A 110 -14.24 10.21 -11.77
CA ALA A 110 -15.69 10.19 -11.60
C ALA A 110 -16.34 8.95 -12.27
N TYR A 111 -15.71 8.41 -13.31
CA TYR A 111 -16.13 7.19 -13.99
C TYR A 111 -15.48 5.91 -13.42
N GLU A 112 -14.52 6.04 -12.50
CA GLU A 112 -13.84 4.92 -11.84
C GLU A 112 -13.57 5.25 -10.35
N PRO A 113 -14.62 5.44 -9.53
CA PRO A 113 -14.48 5.95 -8.17
C PRO A 113 -13.82 4.94 -7.20
N ARG A 114 -13.64 3.68 -7.62
CA ARG A 114 -12.99 2.61 -6.85
C ARG A 114 -11.47 2.55 -7.05
N HIS A 115 -10.92 3.41 -7.90
CA HIS A 115 -9.48 3.60 -8.03
C HIS A 115 -9.13 4.97 -7.46
N ILE A 116 -8.40 4.96 -6.35
CA ILE A 116 -8.00 6.14 -5.60
C ILE A 116 -6.48 6.24 -5.61
N ILE A 117 -5.96 7.39 -6.02
CA ILE A 117 -4.53 7.71 -5.93
C ILE A 117 -4.38 8.77 -4.84
N VAL A 118 -3.49 8.53 -3.90
CA VAL A 118 -3.17 9.43 -2.80
C VAL A 118 -1.70 9.79 -2.88
N GLU A 119 -1.38 11.07 -2.97
CA GLU A 119 -0.03 11.60 -2.91
C GLU A 119 0.13 12.38 -1.61
N LEU A 120 1.23 12.13 -0.91
CA LEU A 120 1.64 12.90 0.26
C LEU A 120 2.83 13.77 -0.10
N SER A 121 2.76 15.06 0.24
CA SER A 121 3.86 15.99 0.04
C SER A 121 4.70 16.09 1.30
N GLY A 122 5.99 15.80 1.18
CA GLY A 122 6.95 15.91 2.28
C GLY A 122 7.34 17.36 2.63
N PRO A 123 8.02 17.57 3.76
CA PRO A 123 8.37 16.55 4.74
C PRO A 123 7.19 16.14 5.64
N ALA A 124 7.31 14.98 6.26
CA ALA A 124 6.57 14.61 7.45
C ALA A 124 7.43 14.78 8.71
N GLN A 125 6.82 15.23 9.78
CA GLN A 125 7.40 15.33 11.12
C GLN A 125 6.58 14.44 12.04
N VAL A 126 7.25 13.66 12.87
CA VAL A 126 6.64 12.79 13.87
C VAL A 126 7.25 13.12 15.21
N ASP A 127 6.41 13.38 16.18
CA ASP A 127 6.75 13.71 17.55
C ASP A 127 6.01 12.75 18.48
N THR A 128 6.71 12.24 19.49
CA THR A 128 6.08 11.43 20.55
C THR A 128 6.09 12.19 21.86
N GLU A 129 5.11 11.91 22.73
CA GLU A 129 5.06 12.44 24.10
C GLU A 129 6.27 12.00 24.93
N THR A 130 6.94 10.90 24.55
CA THR A 130 8.18 10.41 25.17
C THR A 130 9.41 11.25 24.82
N GLY A 131 9.29 12.18 23.85
CA GLY A 131 10.35 13.09 23.44
C GLY A 131 11.16 12.61 22.23
N ASP A 132 10.69 11.60 21.50
CA ASP A 132 11.31 11.17 20.24
C ASP A 132 10.83 12.09 19.11
N HIS A 133 11.74 12.43 18.20
CA HIS A 133 11.45 13.29 17.05
C HIS A 133 11.98 12.64 15.78
N ALA A 134 11.18 12.62 14.72
CA ALA A 134 11.62 12.17 13.41
C ALA A 134 11.12 13.10 12.30
N THR A 135 12.00 13.40 11.36
CA THR A 135 11.66 14.06 10.10
C THR A 135 11.90 13.09 8.96
N ALA A 136 10.86 12.85 8.16
CA ALA A 136 10.94 12.06 6.93
C ALA A 136 10.68 12.97 5.72
N SER A 137 11.48 12.81 4.67
CA SER A 137 11.31 13.53 3.41
C SER A 137 11.43 12.60 2.23
N TRP A 138 10.83 12.96 1.10
CA TRP A 138 10.82 12.17 -0.13
C TRP A 138 10.59 13.10 -1.33
N THR A 139 10.97 12.65 -2.52
CA THR A 139 10.63 13.35 -3.77
C THR A 139 9.23 13.00 -4.25
N LEU A 140 8.80 11.76 -4.02
CA LEU A 140 7.46 11.26 -4.32
C LEU A 140 7.06 10.27 -3.23
N LEU A 141 5.81 10.38 -2.74
CA LEU A 141 5.17 9.35 -1.93
C LEU A 141 3.73 9.21 -2.43
N GLU A 142 3.47 8.11 -3.12
CA GLU A 142 2.20 7.84 -3.77
C GLU A 142 1.65 6.49 -3.32
N ALA A 143 0.35 6.44 -3.04
CA ALA A 143 -0.42 5.23 -2.83
C ALA A 143 -1.52 5.11 -3.88
N SER A 144 -1.64 3.95 -4.53
CA SER A 144 -2.74 3.60 -5.42
C SER A 144 -3.56 2.48 -4.79
N LEU A 145 -4.84 2.76 -4.55
CA LEU A 145 -5.80 1.86 -3.92
C LEU A 145 -6.87 1.48 -4.96
N GLN A 146 -7.09 0.19 -5.18
CA GLN A 146 -8.17 -0.32 -6.01
C GLN A 146 -9.10 -1.19 -5.18
N PHE A 147 -10.39 -0.93 -5.27
CA PHE A 147 -11.42 -1.68 -4.55
C PHE A 147 -12.28 -2.53 -5.49
N ALA A 148 -12.57 -3.76 -5.08
CA ALA A 148 -13.57 -4.63 -5.69
C ALA A 148 -14.98 -4.28 -5.15
N SER A 149 -15.99 -5.09 -5.48
CA SER A 149 -17.31 -4.97 -4.85
C SER A 149 -17.32 -5.35 -3.37
N THR A 150 -16.39 -6.20 -2.94
CA THR A 150 -16.40 -6.85 -1.62
C THR A 150 -15.15 -6.57 -0.78
N GLY A 151 -14.29 -5.64 -1.18
CA GLY A 151 -13.08 -5.35 -0.41
C GLY A 151 -11.97 -4.67 -1.22
N LEU A 152 -10.76 -4.75 -0.69
CA LEU A 152 -9.55 -4.20 -1.28
C LEU A 152 -8.98 -5.17 -2.30
N LYS A 153 -8.94 -4.76 -3.58
CA LYS A 153 -8.42 -5.58 -4.67
C LYS A 153 -6.90 -5.50 -4.77
N GLN A 154 -6.37 -4.28 -4.67
CA GLN A 154 -4.94 -4.00 -4.81
C GLN A 154 -4.56 -2.72 -4.09
N VAL A 155 -3.39 -2.74 -3.46
CA VAL A 155 -2.68 -1.58 -2.92
C VAL A 155 -1.28 -1.55 -3.49
N SER A 156 -0.83 -0.35 -3.82
CA SER A 156 0.55 -0.06 -4.17
C SER A 156 0.95 1.20 -3.43
N VAL A 157 2.10 1.19 -2.77
CA VAL A 157 2.71 2.36 -2.15
C VAL A 157 4.13 2.46 -2.68
N ILE A 158 4.51 3.64 -3.17
CA ILE A 158 5.84 3.89 -3.71
C ILE A 158 6.38 5.17 -3.09
N ALA A 159 7.63 5.13 -2.63
CA ALA A 159 8.38 6.30 -2.20
C ALA A 159 9.68 6.39 -3.01
N ASP A 160 9.92 7.53 -3.65
CA ASP A 160 11.20 7.81 -4.32
C ASP A 160 11.99 8.84 -3.52
N GLY A 161 13.31 8.66 -3.47
CA GLY A 161 14.25 9.59 -2.82
C GLY A 161 13.94 9.82 -1.34
N ALA A 162 13.64 8.75 -0.60
CA ALA A 162 13.26 8.84 0.81
C ALA A 162 14.48 9.10 1.69
N ALA A 163 14.32 9.97 2.69
CA ALA A 163 15.28 10.21 3.74
C ALA A 163 14.58 10.33 5.09
N LEU A 164 15.21 9.80 6.14
CA LEU A 164 14.77 9.82 7.52
C LEU A 164 15.88 10.39 8.39
N ASP A 165 15.53 11.33 9.26
CA ASP A 165 16.36 11.80 10.36
C ASP A 165 15.54 11.69 11.64
N ALA A 166 15.92 10.74 12.50
CA ALA A 166 15.23 10.46 13.75
C ALA A 166 16.18 10.59 14.93
N THR A 167 15.70 11.19 16.02
CA THR A 167 16.41 11.32 17.28
C THR A 167 15.51 10.82 18.39
N THR A 168 15.97 9.82 19.13
CA THR A 168 15.26 9.36 20.32
C THR A 168 15.46 10.33 21.48
N ARG A 169 14.58 10.26 22.49
CA ARG A 169 14.70 11.02 23.73
C ARG A 169 16.05 10.86 24.44
N ASP A 170 16.68 9.70 24.25
CA ASP A 170 17.98 9.34 24.86
C ASP A 170 19.17 9.86 24.02
N GLY A 171 18.90 10.66 22.98
CA GLY A 171 19.89 11.28 22.11
C GLY A 171 20.45 10.35 21.03
N ILE A 172 19.80 9.20 20.79
CA ILE A 172 20.22 8.27 19.74
C ILE A 172 19.73 8.82 18.40
N ALA A 173 20.67 9.26 17.56
CA ALA A 173 20.37 9.72 16.22
C ALA A 173 20.47 8.56 15.22
N VAL A 174 19.45 8.45 14.38
CA VAL A 174 19.36 7.49 13.27
C VAL A 174 19.09 8.28 12.00
N LYS A 175 19.95 8.10 11.00
CA LYS A 175 19.75 8.65 9.66
C LYS A 175 19.59 7.52 8.68
N GLY A 176 18.66 7.66 7.75
CA GLY A 176 18.47 6.67 6.72
C GLY A 176 18.12 7.30 5.39
N THR A 177 18.52 6.66 4.31
CA THR A 177 18.16 7.05 2.94
C THR A 177 17.75 5.83 2.15
N ALA A 178 16.85 6.01 1.19
CA ALA A 178 16.53 4.99 0.19
C ALA A 178 16.27 5.68 -1.15
N ALA A 179 16.87 5.16 -2.23
CA ALA A 179 16.57 5.68 -3.56
C ALA A 179 15.13 5.37 -3.95
N LYS A 180 14.65 4.17 -3.60
CA LYS A 180 13.28 3.75 -3.86
C LYS A 180 12.79 2.74 -2.83
N LEU A 181 11.54 2.92 -2.39
CA LEU A 181 10.80 1.94 -1.61
C LEU A 181 9.49 1.66 -2.34
N ALA A 182 9.09 0.40 -2.45
CA ALA A 182 7.80 0.02 -3.00
C ALA A 182 7.20 -1.12 -2.20
N ALA A 183 5.90 -1.03 -1.92
CA ALA A 183 5.11 -2.05 -1.29
C ALA A 183 3.86 -2.29 -2.13
N HIS A 184 3.63 -3.53 -2.54
CA HIS A 184 2.47 -3.94 -3.32
C HIS A 184 1.76 -5.06 -2.58
N ALA A 185 0.44 -4.98 -2.52
CA ALA A 185 -0.41 -6.05 -2.03
C ALA A 185 -1.57 -6.22 -3.01
N ARG A 186 -1.92 -7.45 -3.37
CA ARG A 186 -3.08 -7.71 -4.22
C ARG A 186 -3.77 -9.00 -3.84
N GLN A 187 -5.08 -9.04 -4.04
CA GLN A 187 -5.82 -10.27 -3.98
C GLN A 187 -5.27 -11.24 -5.04
N ARG A 188 -5.01 -12.49 -4.65
CA ARG A 188 -4.57 -13.52 -5.59
C ARG A 188 -5.71 -13.81 -6.59
N PRO A 189 -5.46 -13.79 -7.91
CA PRO A 189 -6.45 -14.15 -8.92
C PRO A 189 -6.96 -15.59 -8.74
N ASP A 190 -8.20 -15.85 -9.12
CA ASP A 190 -8.77 -17.20 -9.30
C ASP A 190 -8.96 -18.04 -8.02
N GLN A 191 -9.18 -17.40 -6.87
CA GLN A 191 -9.60 -18.12 -5.67
C GLN A 191 -11.08 -18.50 -5.73
N THR A 192 -11.37 -19.78 -5.48
CA THR A 192 -12.63 -20.23 -4.88
C THR A 192 -12.65 -19.88 -3.38
N ALA A 193 -12.36 -18.63 -3.03
CA ALA A 193 -12.37 -18.16 -1.66
C ALA A 193 -13.78 -18.31 -1.09
N VAL A 194 -13.90 -18.92 0.09
CA VAL A 194 -15.14 -18.85 0.86
C VAL A 194 -15.17 -17.44 1.44
N ALA A 195 -15.93 -16.54 0.81
CA ALA A 195 -16.17 -15.21 1.34
C ALA A 195 -16.50 -15.30 2.86
N PRO A 196 -15.87 -14.50 3.73
CA PRO A 196 -15.21 -13.22 3.43
C PRO A 196 -13.67 -13.20 3.46
N PHE A 197 -12.99 -14.35 3.54
CA PHE A 197 -11.53 -14.41 3.65
C PHE A 197 -10.85 -14.50 2.28
N GLU A 198 -9.69 -13.87 2.12
CA GLU A 198 -8.99 -13.80 0.83
C GLU A 198 -7.49 -14.08 0.99
N ASP A 199 -6.87 -14.78 0.05
CA ASP A 199 -5.40 -14.79 -0.03
C ASP A 199 -4.86 -13.52 -0.71
N ILE A 200 -3.82 -12.93 -0.10
CA ILE A 200 -3.18 -11.70 -0.52
C ILE A 200 -1.71 -11.98 -0.86
N GLU A 201 -1.32 -11.66 -2.08
CA GLU A 201 0.09 -11.63 -2.49
C GLU A 201 0.70 -10.30 -2.08
N ILE A 202 1.89 -10.35 -1.46
CA ILE A 202 2.61 -9.18 -0.95
C ILE A 202 3.99 -9.16 -1.59
N ALA A 203 4.40 -7.98 -2.08
CA ALA A 203 5.73 -7.74 -2.64
C ALA A 203 6.30 -6.43 -2.09
N LEU A 204 7.45 -6.49 -1.44
CA LEU A 204 8.22 -5.33 -0.97
C LEU A 204 9.51 -5.23 -1.77
N ARG A 205 9.89 -4.01 -2.15
CA ARG A 205 11.12 -3.69 -2.85
C ARG A 205 11.78 -2.49 -2.21
N ALA A 206 13.08 -2.55 -2.06
CA ALA A 206 13.87 -1.46 -1.55
C ALA A 206 15.16 -1.35 -2.36
N ASP A 207 15.51 -0.13 -2.77
CA ASP A 207 16.70 0.14 -3.56
C ASP A 207 17.55 1.21 -2.90
N ALA A 208 18.85 0.95 -2.91
CA ALA A 208 19.90 1.75 -2.29
C ALA A 208 19.55 2.25 -0.87
N VAL A 209 19.17 1.35 0.03
CA VAL A 209 18.87 1.66 1.43
C VAL A 209 20.16 1.78 2.23
N SER A 210 20.33 2.91 2.93
CA SER A 210 21.40 3.09 3.91
C SER A 210 20.83 3.51 5.25
N LEU A 211 21.47 3.08 6.34
CA LEU A 211 21.12 3.42 7.73
C LEU A 211 22.20 4.28 8.42
N ASP A 212 23.22 4.67 7.66
CA ASP A 212 24.25 5.62 8.07
C ASP A 212 24.97 6.18 6.83
N ASP A 213 25.85 7.16 7.01
CA ASP A 213 26.61 7.76 5.89
C ASP A 213 27.81 6.91 5.45
N LYS A 214 28.04 5.73 6.04
CA LYS A 214 29.30 4.97 5.94
C LYS A 214 29.15 3.56 5.36
N SER A 215 27.93 3.03 5.33
CA SER A 215 27.62 1.70 4.84
C SER A 215 27.33 1.72 3.35
N ASP A 216 27.74 0.63 2.68
CA ASP A 216 27.31 0.39 1.31
C ASP A 216 25.78 0.20 1.29
N PRO A 217 25.10 0.76 0.28
CA PRO A 217 23.66 0.76 0.23
C PRO A 217 23.13 -0.63 -0.12
N TRP A 218 22.06 -1.02 0.56
CA TRP A 218 21.42 -2.31 0.42
C TRP A 218 20.26 -2.27 -0.56
N THR A 219 20.19 -3.27 -1.44
CA THR A 219 19.03 -3.53 -2.29
C THR A 219 18.34 -4.79 -1.79
N GLY A 220 17.02 -4.76 -1.67
CA GLY A 220 16.24 -5.84 -1.10
C GLY A 220 14.91 -6.09 -1.81
N ALA A 221 14.46 -7.34 -1.74
CA ALA A 221 13.15 -7.76 -2.18
C ALA A 221 12.57 -8.79 -1.22
N LEU A 222 11.27 -8.68 -0.98
CA LEU A 222 10.47 -9.67 -0.27
C LEU A 222 9.23 -9.98 -1.11
N ASP A 223 8.92 -11.26 -1.27
CA ASP A 223 7.66 -11.74 -1.84
C ASP A 223 7.05 -12.76 -0.89
N GLY A 224 5.74 -12.69 -0.74
CA GLY A 224 5.03 -13.63 0.10
C GLY A 224 3.54 -13.69 -0.19
N LEU A 225 2.90 -14.63 0.49
CA LEU A 225 1.48 -14.89 0.42
C LEU A 225 0.92 -14.95 1.83
N ALA A 226 -0.05 -14.09 2.14
CA ALA A 226 -0.90 -14.26 3.31
C ALA A 226 -2.19 -14.99 2.91
N THR A 227 -2.53 -16.08 3.59
CA THR A 227 -3.75 -16.86 3.35
C THR A 227 -4.85 -16.49 4.34
N GLU A 228 -6.11 -16.68 3.96
CA GLU A 228 -7.28 -16.47 4.84
C GLU A 228 -7.32 -15.08 5.48
N VAL A 229 -6.88 -14.04 4.77
CA VAL A 229 -6.84 -12.67 5.29
C VAL A 229 -8.27 -12.18 5.48
N PRO A 230 -8.67 -11.75 6.69
CA PRO A 230 -9.99 -11.18 6.91
C PRO A 230 -10.15 -9.84 6.20
N PRO A 231 -11.40 -9.36 6.00
CA PRO A 231 -11.64 -8.07 5.37
C PRO A 231 -10.84 -6.93 6.01
N LEU A 232 -9.99 -6.28 5.21
CA LEU A 232 -9.15 -5.15 5.64
C LEU A 232 -9.94 -3.83 5.77
N VAL A 233 -11.22 -3.83 5.39
CA VAL A 233 -12.10 -2.67 5.42
C VAL A 233 -13.31 -3.01 6.28
N GLY A 234 -13.54 -2.21 7.33
CA GLY A 234 -14.66 -2.37 8.26
C GLY A 234 -14.24 -2.51 9.72
N GLU A 235 -15.20 -2.81 10.59
CA GLU A 235 -14.99 -2.99 12.04
C GLU A 235 -14.48 -4.42 12.34
N ALA A 236 -13.19 -4.66 12.15
CA ALA A 236 -12.52 -5.83 12.72
C ALA A 236 -11.59 -5.36 13.86
N PRO A 237 -12.04 -5.38 15.13
CA PRO A 237 -11.28 -4.81 16.24
C PRO A 237 -9.96 -5.54 16.55
N ASP A 238 -9.76 -6.75 16.00
CA ASP A 238 -8.52 -7.51 16.17
C ASP A 238 -8.23 -8.35 14.90
N LEU A 239 -7.55 -7.71 13.94
CA LEU A 239 -7.21 -8.30 12.65
C LEU A 239 -6.42 -9.60 12.82
N PHE A 240 -5.41 -9.60 13.69
CA PHE A 240 -4.50 -10.72 13.86
C PHE A 240 -5.16 -11.89 14.59
N ARG A 241 -6.02 -11.64 15.59
CA ARG A 241 -6.84 -12.70 16.21
C ARG A 241 -7.82 -13.31 15.23
N THR A 242 -8.47 -12.49 14.41
CA THR A 242 -9.43 -12.99 13.40
C THR A 242 -8.72 -13.85 12.37
N TRP A 243 -7.54 -13.41 11.92
CA TRP A 243 -6.66 -14.15 11.03
C TRP A 243 -6.21 -15.48 11.65
N GLN A 244 -5.85 -15.47 12.93
CA GLN A 244 -5.48 -16.68 13.68
C GLN A 244 -6.62 -17.70 13.78
N ILE A 245 -7.83 -17.25 14.11
CA ILE A 245 -9.01 -18.12 14.20
C ILE A 245 -9.36 -18.71 12.82
N ALA A 246 -9.10 -17.96 11.75
CA ALA A 246 -9.27 -18.42 10.37
C ALA A 246 -8.19 -19.41 9.90
N ASN A 247 -7.22 -19.78 10.75
CA ASN A 247 -6.02 -20.54 10.38
C ASN A 247 -5.22 -19.86 9.26
N GLY A 248 -5.21 -18.53 9.27
CA GLY A 248 -4.40 -17.74 8.37
C GLY A 248 -2.91 -17.96 8.59
N SER A 249 -2.15 -17.79 7.52
CA SER A 249 -0.72 -18.04 7.52
C SER A 249 -0.02 -17.17 6.50
N PHE A 250 1.29 -17.00 6.64
CA PHE A 250 2.12 -16.26 5.71
C PHE A 250 3.29 -17.10 5.22
N ASP A 251 3.31 -17.35 3.91
CA ASP A 251 4.41 -17.99 3.20
C ASP A 251 5.35 -16.91 2.66
N LEU A 252 6.57 -16.87 3.19
CA LEU A 252 7.67 -16.09 2.63
C LEU A 252 8.29 -16.89 1.47
N THR A 253 7.93 -16.52 0.25
CA THR A 253 8.37 -17.23 -0.97
C THR A 253 9.71 -16.75 -1.48
N ASN A 254 10.05 -15.50 -1.22
CA ASN A 254 11.34 -14.93 -1.55
C ASN A 254 11.70 -13.83 -0.56
N PHE A 255 12.91 -13.88 -0.05
CA PHE A 255 13.57 -12.76 0.60
C PHE A 255 14.98 -12.69 0.06
N SER A 256 15.42 -11.49 -0.32
CA SER A 256 16.77 -11.21 -0.76
C SER A 256 17.18 -9.83 -0.30
N LEU A 257 18.43 -9.71 0.13
CA LEU A 257 19.02 -8.47 0.58
C LEU A 257 20.52 -8.50 0.25
N THR A 258 21.04 -7.49 -0.42
CA THR A 258 22.45 -7.45 -0.83
C THR A 258 23.03 -6.03 -0.87
N ASP A 259 24.30 -5.89 -0.50
CA ASP A 259 25.12 -4.68 -0.68
C ASP A 259 26.17 -4.86 -1.79
N GLY A 260 26.10 -5.96 -2.55
CA GLY A 260 27.07 -6.36 -3.57
C GLY A 260 28.24 -7.22 -3.07
N ASN A 261 28.63 -7.11 -1.79
CA ASN A 261 29.64 -7.98 -1.18
C ASN A 261 28.98 -9.14 -0.40
N THR A 262 27.88 -8.83 0.29
CA THR A 262 27.11 -9.72 1.13
C THR A 262 25.74 -9.92 0.50
N SER A 263 25.26 -11.17 0.55
CA SER A 263 23.93 -11.55 0.12
C SER A 263 23.26 -12.35 1.22
N VAL A 264 22.08 -11.91 1.63
CA VAL A 264 21.18 -12.64 2.51
C VAL A 264 19.98 -13.07 1.69
N SER A 265 19.56 -14.33 1.84
CA SER A 265 18.31 -14.81 1.24
C SER A 265 17.48 -15.55 2.25
N GLY A 266 16.18 -15.67 2.03
CA GLY A 266 15.36 -16.49 2.90
C GLY A 266 14.03 -16.90 2.31
N THR A 267 13.50 -18.01 2.83
CA THR A 267 12.16 -18.51 2.55
C THR A 267 11.61 -19.14 3.82
N GLY A 268 10.31 -19.15 4.01
CA GLY A 268 9.75 -19.75 5.20
C GLY A 268 8.24 -19.66 5.27
N HIS A 269 7.72 -20.11 6.39
CA HIS A 269 6.29 -20.08 6.70
C HIS A 269 6.12 -19.64 8.14
N LEU A 270 5.11 -18.80 8.38
CA LEU A 270 4.73 -18.37 9.72
C LEU A 270 3.21 -18.32 9.85
N ALA A 271 2.72 -18.65 11.03
CA ALA A 271 1.31 -18.54 11.38
C ALA A 271 1.17 -17.97 12.80
N PRO A 272 0.16 -17.12 13.04
CA PRO A 272 -0.17 -16.67 14.38
C PRO A 272 -0.64 -17.84 15.26
N THR A 273 -0.30 -17.79 16.55
CA THR A 273 -0.66 -18.81 17.53
C THR A 273 -1.79 -18.33 18.44
N ALA A 274 -2.40 -19.26 19.18
CA ALA A 274 -3.46 -18.95 20.13
C ALA A 274 -2.99 -18.08 21.32
N THR A 275 -1.68 -17.96 21.56
CA THR A 275 -1.10 -17.10 22.61
C THR A 275 -0.91 -15.65 22.14
N GLY A 276 -1.28 -15.33 20.90
CA GLY A 276 -1.04 -14.03 20.28
C GLY A 276 0.35 -13.92 19.67
N THR A 277 1.20 -14.95 19.73
CA THR A 277 2.54 -14.93 19.12
C THR A 277 2.54 -15.56 17.72
N VAL A 278 3.70 -15.90 17.17
CA VAL A 278 3.85 -16.58 15.88
C VAL A 278 4.69 -17.84 16.03
N SER A 279 4.38 -18.86 15.22
CA SER A 279 5.19 -20.06 15.05
C SER A 279 5.48 -20.27 13.57
N GLY A 280 6.64 -20.85 13.27
CA GLY A 280 7.08 -21.01 11.90
C GLY A 280 8.49 -21.51 11.75
N ALA A 281 8.94 -21.64 10.51
CA ALA A 281 10.31 -21.99 10.18
C ALA A 281 10.77 -21.21 8.95
N PHE A 282 12.04 -20.81 8.98
CA PHE A 282 12.69 -20.06 7.93
C PHE A 282 14.03 -20.72 7.60
N ALA A 283 14.30 -20.89 6.31
CA ALA A 283 15.64 -21.16 5.82
C ALA A 283 16.26 -19.80 5.47
N VAL A 284 17.34 -19.44 6.16
CA VAL A 284 18.07 -18.18 5.93
C VAL A 284 19.46 -18.50 5.41
N GLY A 285 19.77 -17.97 4.24
CA GLY A 285 21.06 -18.07 3.57
C GLY A 285 21.88 -16.80 3.75
N LEU A 286 23.19 -16.98 3.98
CA LEU A 286 24.18 -15.91 3.96
C LEU A 286 25.34 -16.32 3.04
N ALA A 287 25.71 -15.43 2.12
CA ALA A 287 26.95 -15.50 1.36
C ALA A 287 27.70 -14.18 1.47
N THR A 288 29.03 -14.24 1.52
CA THR A 288 29.91 -13.06 1.53
C THR A 288 31.05 -13.31 0.57
N ALA A 289 31.24 -12.42 -0.41
CA ALA A 289 32.29 -12.52 -1.41
C ALA A 289 33.68 -12.29 -0.82
N ARG A 290 33.80 -11.33 0.11
CA ARG A 290 34.99 -11.09 0.93
C ARG A 290 34.63 -11.08 2.42
N PRO A 291 35.28 -11.91 3.26
CA PRO A 291 35.04 -11.87 4.69
C PRO A 291 35.44 -10.51 5.30
N PRO A 292 34.74 -10.02 6.33
CA PRO A 292 35.08 -8.77 6.99
C PRO A 292 36.49 -8.83 7.59
N THR A 293 37.21 -7.74 7.48
CA THR A 293 38.57 -7.54 8.02
C THR A 293 38.56 -6.62 9.23
N PRO A 294 39.54 -6.73 10.15
CA PRO A 294 39.59 -5.87 11.36
C PRO A 294 39.66 -4.36 11.08
N ASP A 295 40.08 -3.98 9.87
CA ASP A 295 40.15 -2.59 9.42
C ASP A 295 38.78 -2.03 8.98
N ASP A 296 37.78 -2.89 8.80
CA ASP A 296 36.44 -2.47 8.41
C ASP A 296 35.74 -1.80 9.59
N THR A 297 35.11 -0.65 9.34
CA THR A 297 34.39 0.06 10.40
C THR A 297 33.14 -0.75 10.77
N PRO A 298 32.97 -1.16 12.04
CA PRO A 298 31.81 -1.95 12.43
C PRO A 298 30.53 -1.10 12.33
N THR A 299 29.65 -1.47 11.40
CA THR A 299 28.31 -0.89 11.25
C THR A 299 27.30 -1.70 12.05
N LEU A 300 26.11 -1.15 12.29
CA LEU A 300 25.01 -1.90 12.92
C LEU A 300 24.69 -3.18 12.13
N THR A 301 24.69 -3.09 10.81
CA THR A 301 24.45 -4.23 9.92
C THR A 301 25.51 -5.33 10.07
N GLN A 302 26.79 -4.96 10.18
CA GLN A 302 27.89 -5.91 10.40
C GLN A 302 27.71 -6.71 11.70
N GLN A 303 27.17 -6.11 12.76
CA GLN A 303 26.94 -6.82 14.03
C GLN A 303 25.91 -7.96 13.89
N TYR A 304 24.80 -7.72 13.18
CA TYR A 304 23.80 -8.76 12.93
C TYR A 304 24.30 -9.83 11.95
N LEU A 305 25.05 -9.43 10.92
CA LEU A 305 25.64 -10.37 9.96
C LEU A 305 26.68 -11.28 10.62
N ALA A 306 27.46 -10.79 11.58
CA ALA A 306 28.43 -11.60 12.30
C ALA A 306 27.78 -12.77 13.07
N LEU A 307 26.59 -12.55 13.64
CA LEU A 307 25.81 -13.62 14.29
C LEU A 307 25.41 -14.70 13.27
N LEU A 308 24.90 -14.30 12.11
CA LEU A 308 24.53 -15.23 11.03
C LEU A 308 25.74 -15.95 10.44
N HIS A 309 26.89 -15.28 10.31
CA HIS A 309 28.12 -15.88 9.82
C HIS A 309 28.64 -16.95 10.78
N THR A 310 28.65 -16.64 12.09
CA THR A 310 29.07 -17.59 13.14
C THR A 310 28.12 -18.79 13.16
N ALA A 311 26.82 -18.54 13.17
CA ALA A 311 25.78 -19.56 13.05
C ALA A 311 25.97 -20.47 11.82
N GLY A 312 26.19 -19.87 10.65
CA GLY A 312 26.40 -20.57 9.39
C GLY A 312 27.65 -21.44 9.38
N GLY A 313 28.71 -21.04 10.08
CA GLY A 313 29.94 -21.85 10.20
C GLY A 313 29.74 -23.14 11.01
N PHE A 314 28.93 -23.10 12.08
CA PHE A 314 28.73 -24.25 12.96
C PHE A 314 27.53 -25.12 12.59
N LEU A 315 26.44 -24.50 12.14
CA LEU A 315 25.14 -25.14 11.91
C LEU A 315 24.70 -25.11 10.44
N GLY A 316 25.38 -24.33 9.60
CA GLY A 316 24.95 -24.07 8.24
C GLY A 316 25.34 -25.16 7.26
N ARG A 317 24.38 -25.57 6.44
CA ARG A 317 24.63 -26.40 5.25
C ARG A 317 25.12 -25.54 4.09
N GLU A 318 25.95 -26.13 3.23
CA GLU A 318 26.38 -25.46 1.99
C GLU A 318 25.19 -25.25 1.06
N ALA A 319 25.06 -24.03 0.54
CA ALA A 319 23.98 -23.65 -0.36
C ALA A 319 24.44 -22.53 -1.29
N LYS A 320 23.72 -22.32 -2.39
CA LYS A 320 23.90 -21.15 -3.24
C LYS A 320 22.97 -20.03 -2.74
N VAL A 321 23.53 -18.88 -2.36
CA VAL A 321 22.82 -17.70 -1.89
C VAL A 321 23.16 -16.55 -2.83
N GLY A 322 22.17 -16.00 -3.53
CA GLY A 322 22.41 -14.99 -4.57
C GLY A 322 23.34 -15.47 -5.70
N GLY A 323 23.36 -16.77 -5.98
CA GLY A 323 24.23 -17.38 -7.00
C GLY A 323 25.68 -17.66 -6.56
N VAL A 324 26.06 -17.25 -5.35
CA VAL A 324 27.40 -17.45 -4.76
C VAL A 324 27.35 -18.56 -3.72
N ASP A 325 28.47 -19.24 -3.49
CA ASP A 325 28.57 -20.22 -2.40
C ASP A 325 28.39 -19.52 -1.04
N GLY A 326 27.48 -20.07 -0.24
CA GLY A 326 27.12 -19.54 1.06
C GLY A 326 26.71 -20.66 2.02
N ARG A 327 26.21 -20.24 3.17
CA ARG A 327 25.70 -21.12 4.23
C ARG A 327 24.23 -20.83 4.45
N MET A 328 23.43 -21.88 4.54
CA MET A 328 22.02 -21.79 4.88
C MET A 328 21.80 -22.39 6.27
N VAL A 329 21.07 -21.67 7.11
CA VAL A 329 20.71 -22.09 8.47
C VAL A 329 19.20 -22.07 8.61
N ASP A 330 18.68 -23.06 9.32
CA ASP A 330 17.26 -23.14 9.63
C ASP A 330 17.00 -22.44 10.97
N ILE A 331 16.09 -21.47 10.95
CA ILE A 331 15.59 -20.75 12.11
C ILE A 331 14.17 -21.23 12.36
N THR A 332 13.88 -21.64 13.58
CA THR A 332 12.53 -22.02 13.99
C THR A 332 11.98 -21.01 14.98
N ILE A 333 10.68 -20.78 14.90
CA ILE A 333 9.95 -19.97 15.87
C ILE A 333 8.87 -20.87 16.46
N ASP A 334 8.93 -21.05 17.77
CA ASP A 334 7.93 -21.80 18.53
C ASP A 334 7.30 -20.89 19.57
N ASP A 335 6.08 -20.44 19.28
CA ASP A 335 5.28 -19.60 20.17
C ASP A 335 6.05 -18.33 20.59
N GLY A 336 6.55 -17.63 19.57
CA GLY A 336 7.40 -16.44 19.71
C GLY A 336 8.86 -16.71 20.09
N ARG A 337 9.24 -17.92 20.54
CA ARG A 337 10.65 -18.22 20.86
C ARG A 337 11.44 -18.52 19.60
N VAL A 338 12.41 -17.67 19.29
CA VAL A 338 13.26 -17.82 18.09
C VAL A 338 14.48 -18.67 18.44
N SER A 339 14.67 -19.75 17.69
CA SER A 339 15.75 -20.70 17.86
C SER A 339 16.54 -20.90 16.57
N LEU A 340 17.84 -21.07 16.72
CA LEU A 340 18.79 -21.41 15.68
C LEU A 340 19.36 -22.79 15.99
N GLY A 341 18.87 -23.82 15.29
CA GLY A 341 19.08 -25.20 15.74
C GLY A 341 18.50 -25.41 17.14
N THR A 342 19.34 -25.80 18.10
CA THR A 342 18.94 -26.01 19.51
C THR A 342 19.16 -24.77 20.40
N MET A 343 19.76 -23.70 19.89
CA MET A 343 20.07 -22.50 20.68
C MET A 343 18.97 -21.46 20.52
N GLN A 344 18.37 -21.05 21.64
CA GLN A 344 17.42 -19.94 21.64
C GLN A 344 18.18 -18.61 21.51
N ILE A 345 17.81 -17.80 20.50
CA ILE A 345 18.47 -16.53 20.19
C ILE A 345 17.60 -15.31 20.53
N GLY A 346 16.30 -15.50 20.78
CA GLY A 346 15.42 -14.41 21.13
C GLY A 346 13.98 -14.83 21.41
N VAL A 347 13.14 -13.83 21.68
CA VAL A 347 11.69 -13.97 21.84
C VAL A 347 11.03 -12.81 21.11
N LEU A 348 10.02 -13.11 20.30
CA LEU A 348 9.16 -12.13 19.66
C LEU A 348 8.02 -11.73 20.62
N PRO A 349 7.67 -10.44 20.71
CA PRO A 349 6.51 -10.01 21.47
C PRO A 349 5.21 -10.53 20.82
N PRO A 350 4.12 -10.65 21.61
CA PRO A 350 2.80 -10.99 21.06
C PRO A 350 2.31 -9.90 20.10
N LEU A 351 1.57 -10.33 19.08
CA LEU A 351 0.90 -9.49 18.09
C LEU A 351 -0.43 -8.92 18.60
N PHE A 352 -1.11 -9.60 19.53
CA PHE A 352 -2.43 -9.23 20.06
C PHE A 352 -2.77 -9.88 21.40
#